data_AF-A0A401VTZ0-F1
#
_entry.id   AF-A0A401VTZ0-F1
#
_cell.length_a   1.000
_cell.length_b   1.000
_cell.length_c   1.000
_cell.angle_alpha   90.00
_cell.angle_beta   90.00
_cell.angle_gamma   90.00
#
_symmetry.space_group_name_H-M   'P 1'
#
loop_
_entity.id
_entity.type
_entity.pdbx_description
1 polymer ?
#
loop_
_entity_poly.entity_id
_entity_poly.type
_entity_poly.pdbx_seq_one_letter_code
_entity_poly.pdbx_strand_id
1 'polypeptide(L)'
;MTTHRRHGIGPRIVRALVAALCGILGATALSTTPAAAADQRHAIYAIAHRVNTVDGVDAAISHGANAIEIDVCAWWNPNEWRAWHDCSSAGDNRRGPSFDSMLDRIISNANAGRRLALVWLDIKDPNYCGEAENRTCSVAGLRDKAQRLTAAGIQVLYGFFEYHGGNTPDVGGRGWKSLEGKLGKLEGITTTGSRDKVRNAFNQSGAGFPKGRRVMDYGDTNIPNGFGNCTEATWNTCAELKKGAADRAAGQLAATLSWTTTYNDPWYVDKLLGDAQVDGIIAGYAAFTGEREYDNSWQCANAINLIRDWVNRHSGSHRMANSGDRLFR
;
A
#
# COMPACT_ATOMS: atom_id res chain seq x y z
N MET A 1 -45.11 -88.58 38.68
CA MET A 1 -43.77 -88.96 39.19
C MET A 1 -42.71 -88.35 38.28
N THR A 2 -41.78 -87.59 38.87
CA THR A 2 -40.40 -87.34 38.41
C THR A 2 -40.18 -86.84 36.96
N THR A 3 -40.04 -85.53 36.74
CA THR A 3 -38.84 -84.65 36.89
C THR A 3 -38.02 -84.46 35.61
N HIS A 4 -37.88 -83.18 35.27
CA HIS A 4 -36.88 -82.52 34.43
C HIS A 4 -35.58 -83.26 34.08
N ARG A 5 -35.13 -83.08 32.82
CA ARG A 5 -33.74 -82.67 32.54
C ARG A 5 -33.63 -81.80 31.28
N ARG A 6 -33.10 -80.59 31.51
CA ARG A 6 -32.54 -79.63 30.56
C ARG A 6 -31.29 -80.20 29.89
N HIS A 7 -30.95 -79.73 28.69
CA HIS A 7 -29.65 -79.21 28.22
C HIS A 7 -29.97 -78.54 26.87
N GLY A 8 -29.71 -77.26 26.59
CA GLY A 8 -28.59 -76.41 27.00
C GLY A 8 -27.90 -75.98 25.69
N ILE A 9 -28.41 -74.91 25.07
CA ILE A 9 -27.86 -74.35 23.82
C ILE A 9 -26.45 -73.85 24.12
N GLY A 10 -25.47 -74.44 23.45
CA GLY A 10 -24.05 -74.15 23.63
C GLY A 10 -23.66 -72.74 23.14
N PRO A 11 -22.74 -72.06 23.84
CA PRO A 11 -22.33 -70.70 23.54
C PRO A 11 -21.30 -70.70 22.40
N ARG A 12 -21.76 -70.74 21.15
CA ARG A 12 -20.91 -70.49 19.97
C ARG A 12 -21.57 -69.59 18.92
N ILE A 13 -22.45 -68.69 19.37
CA ILE A 13 -23.06 -67.64 18.51
C ILE A 13 -23.03 -66.29 19.24
N VAL A 14 -21.85 -65.83 19.72
CA VAL A 14 -21.67 -64.44 20.21
C VAL A 14 -20.25 -63.89 19.95
N ARG A 15 -19.47 -64.44 19.02
CA ARG A 15 -18.09 -63.94 18.78
C ARG A 15 -17.69 -63.77 17.31
N ALA A 16 -18.65 -63.42 16.46
CA ALA A 16 -18.36 -63.04 15.06
C ALA A 16 -19.05 -61.73 14.62
N LEU A 17 -19.51 -60.91 15.57
CA LEU A 17 -20.18 -59.63 15.30
C LEU A 17 -19.65 -58.48 16.19
N VAL A 18 -18.36 -58.54 16.58
CA VAL A 18 -17.67 -57.43 17.27
C VAL A 18 -16.35 -57.06 16.58
N ALA A 19 -15.87 -57.83 15.60
CA ALA A 19 -14.64 -57.51 14.84
C ALA A 19 -14.88 -56.73 13.53
N ALA A 20 -16.07 -56.14 13.36
CA ALA A 20 -16.40 -55.30 12.18
C ALA A 20 -16.97 -53.92 12.56
N LEU A 21 -16.78 -53.48 13.82
CA LEU A 21 -17.20 -52.15 14.28
C LEU A 21 -16.13 -51.40 15.11
N CYS A 22 -14.87 -51.86 15.07
CA CYS A 22 -13.72 -51.13 15.63
C CYS A 22 -12.67 -50.75 14.57
N GLY A 23 -12.99 -50.89 13.28
CA GLY A 23 -12.10 -50.59 12.16
C GLY A 23 -12.46 -49.33 11.35
N ILE A 24 -13.44 -48.52 11.79
CA ILE A 24 -13.86 -47.27 11.11
C ILE A 24 -14.00 -46.11 12.12
N LEU A 25 -13.18 -46.12 13.18
CA LEU A 25 -12.98 -44.98 14.07
C LEU A 25 -11.47 -44.69 14.28
N GLY A 26 -10.64 -45.18 13.35
CA GLY A 26 -9.22 -44.90 13.28
C GLY A 26 -8.97 -43.61 12.50
N ALA A 27 -9.05 -42.50 13.21
CA ALA A 27 -8.34 -41.26 12.91
C ALA A 27 -8.38 -40.79 11.44
N THR A 28 -9.51 -40.21 11.01
CA THR A 28 -9.43 -38.94 10.28
C THR A 28 -8.89 -37.89 11.26
N ALA A 29 -7.63 -38.03 11.67
CA ALA A 29 -6.83 -36.87 12.01
C ALA A 29 -6.69 -36.13 10.68
N LEU A 30 -7.70 -35.28 10.40
CA LEU A 30 -7.48 -34.10 9.61
C LEU A 30 -6.24 -33.47 10.22
N SER A 31 -5.09 -33.71 9.59
CA SER A 31 -3.95 -32.84 9.68
C SER A 31 -4.48 -31.50 9.22
N THR A 32 -5.04 -30.73 10.16
CA THR A 32 -5.06 -29.30 10.07
C THR A 32 -3.58 -28.96 9.96
N THR A 33 -3.11 -28.80 8.72
CA THR A 33 -1.89 -28.07 8.45
C THR A 33 -2.02 -26.83 9.32
N PRO A 34 -1.16 -26.63 10.35
CA PRO A 34 -1.28 -25.46 11.18
C PRO A 34 -1.31 -24.30 10.19
N ALA A 35 -2.40 -23.52 10.23
CA ALA A 35 -2.51 -22.31 9.41
C ALA A 35 -1.17 -21.61 9.60
N ALA A 36 -0.37 -21.53 8.54
CA ALA A 36 0.99 -21.03 8.63
C ALA A 36 0.89 -19.74 9.42
N ALA A 37 1.52 -19.71 10.61
CA ALA A 37 1.40 -18.58 11.51
C ALA A 37 1.66 -17.33 10.66
N ALA A 38 0.67 -16.44 10.57
CA ALA A 38 0.76 -15.31 9.66
C ALA A 38 2.10 -14.63 9.91
N ASP A 39 2.90 -14.43 8.85
CA ASP A 39 4.25 -13.93 9.00
C ASP A 39 4.22 -12.55 9.68
N GLN A 40 4.65 -12.53 10.95
CA GLN A 40 4.56 -11.36 11.83
C GLN A 40 5.65 -10.32 11.55
N ARG A 41 6.60 -10.60 10.64
CA ARG A 41 7.62 -9.63 10.24
C ARG A 41 6.97 -8.39 9.65
N HIS A 42 7.54 -7.23 9.95
CA HIS A 42 7.07 -5.95 9.43
C HIS A 42 7.26 -5.94 7.90
N ALA A 43 6.15 -5.79 7.18
CA ALA A 43 6.13 -5.74 5.73
C ALA A 43 6.50 -4.33 5.22
N ILE A 44 7.58 -4.24 4.43
CA ILE A 44 8.12 -2.99 3.88
C ILE A 44 7.74 -2.82 2.42
N TYR A 45 7.32 -1.60 2.08
CA TYR A 45 6.96 -1.18 0.72
C TYR A 45 8.10 -0.37 0.10
N ALA A 46 8.80 -0.94 -0.89
CA ALA A 46 9.71 -0.21 -1.75
C ALA A 46 8.90 0.37 -2.91
N ILE A 47 8.67 1.68 -2.87
CA ILE A 47 7.77 2.39 -3.77
C ILE A 47 8.63 3.06 -4.85
N ALA A 48 8.49 2.64 -6.10
CA ALA A 48 9.19 3.33 -7.20
C ALA A 48 8.61 4.73 -7.40
N HIS A 49 9.48 5.74 -7.45
CA HIS A 49 9.11 7.16 -7.57
C HIS A 49 8.76 7.57 -8.99
N ARG A 50 7.69 8.37 -9.18
CA ARG A 50 7.37 9.06 -10.43
C ARG A 50 7.22 8.09 -11.60
N VAL A 51 6.43 7.04 -11.41
CA VAL A 51 6.17 5.99 -12.42
C VAL A 51 5.04 6.43 -13.34
N ASN A 52 5.27 7.48 -14.14
CA ASN A 52 4.23 8.03 -15.01
C ASN A 52 4.28 7.52 -16.45
N THR A 53 5.01 6.44 -16.71
CA THR A 53 5.07 5.81 -18.04
C THR A 53 4.73 4.33 -17.94
N VAL A 54 4.17 3.79 -19.01
CA VAL A 54 3.84 2.36 -19.12
C VAL A 54 5.12 1.51 -18.99
N ASP A 55 6.21 1.94 -19.61
CA ASP A 55 7.52 1.28 -19.50
C ASP A 55 8.12 1.39 -18.09
N GLY A 56 7.88 2.52 -17.41
CA GLY A 56 8.27 2.71 -16.02
C GLY A 56 7.64 1.69 -15.08
N VAL A 57 6.37 1.28 -15.33
CA VAL A 57 5.71 0.21 -14.56
C VAL A 57 6.51 -1.10 -14.66
N ASP A 58 6.94 -1.46 -15.86
CA ASP A 58 7.72 -2.68 -16.07
C ASP A 58 9.10 -2.60 -15.46
N ALA A 59 9.77 -1.46 -15.60
CA ALA A 59 11.07 -1.21 -14.99
C ALA A 59 10.99 -1.32 -13.47
N ALA A 60 10.00 -0.69 -12.82
CA ALA A 60 9.79 -0.75 -11.38
C ALA A 60 9.62 -2.18 -10.88
N ILE A 61 8.75 -2.96 -11.54
CA ILE A 61 8.51 -4.37 -11.22
C ILE A 61 9.78 -5.20 -11.44
N SER A 62 10.49 -5.00 -12.55
CA SER A 62 11.74 -5.68 -12.87
C SER A 62 12.84 -5.42 -11.83
N HIS A 63 12.93 -4.19 -11.32
CA HIS A 63 13.85 -3.80 -10.25
C HIS A 63 13.44 -4.35 -8.87
N GLY A 64 12.25 -4.95 -8.77
CA GLY A 64 11.71 -5.57 -7.56
C GLY A 64 11.03 -4.58 -6.61
N ALA A 65 10.56 -3.44 -7.13
CA ALA A 65 9.62 -2.62 -6.40
C ALA A 65 8.32 -3.43 -6.20
N ASN A 66 7.81 -3.41 -4.97
CA ASN A 66 6.52 -4.03 -4.65
C ASN A 66 5.40 -2.98 -4.58
N ALA A 67 5.72 -1.71 -4.81
CA ALA A 67 4.79 -0.62 -4.91
C ALA A 67 5.29 0.42 -5.92
N ILE A 68 4.38 1.24 -6.43
CA ILE A 68 4.72 2.37 -7.31
C ILE A 68 3.94 3.61 -6.88
N GLU A 69 4.52 4.78 -7.08
CA GLU A 69 3.84 6.06 -7.02
C GLU A 69 3.64 6.58 -8.45
N ILE A 70 2.45 7.11 -8.72
CA ILE A 70 2.03 7.67 -10.00
C ILE A 70 1.43 9.04 -9.73
N ASP A 71 2.03 10.07 -10.31
CA ASP A 71 1.46 11.40 -10.31
C ASP A 71 0.28 11.44 -11.26
N VAL A 72 -0.86 11.98 -10.82
CA VAL A 72 -2.06 12.06 -11.65
C VAL A 72 -2.56 13.49 -11.77
N CYS A 73 -2.67 13.95 -13.03
CA CYS A 73 -3.28 15.23 -13.40
C CYS A 73 -4.70 15.03 -13.91
N ALA A 74 -5.62 15.88 -13.46
CA ALA A 74 -6.97 15.95 -13.98
C ALA A 74 -7.00 16.71 -15.30
N TRP A 75 -7.86 16.30 -16.24
CA TRP A 75 -7.98 16.96 -17.53
C TRP A 75 -9.44 17.00 -18.00
N TRP A 76 -10.03 18.19 -18.08
CA TRP A 76 -11.46 18.36 -18.35
C TRP A 76 -11.85 18.08 -19.81
N ASN A 77 -10.93 18.25 -20.76
CA ASN A 77 -11.18 17.96 -22.17
C ASN A 77 -10.04 17.09 -22.76
N PRO A 78 -10.17 15.76 -22.75
CA PRO A 78 -11.45 15.06 -22.96
C PRO A 78 -12.04 14.38 -21.71
N ASN A 79 -11.94 14.99 -20.53
CA ASN A 79 -12.52 14.50 -19.27
C ASN A 79 -11.87 13.17 -18.83
N GLU A 80 -10.62 13.21 -18.41
CA GLU A 80 -9.84 12.05 -17.97
C GLU A 80 -8.74 12.40 -16.95
N TRP A 81 -8.03 11.38 -16.49
CA TRP A 81 -6.79 11.49 -15.73
C TRP A 81 -5.59 11.04 -16.56
N ARG A 82 -4.44 11.70 -16.37
CA ARG A 82 -3.16 11.32 -16.99
C ARG A 82 -2.08 11.15 -15.96
N ALA A 83 -1.17 10.23 -16.24
CA ALA A 83 0.02 10.04 -15.41
C ALA A 83 1.05 11.10 -15.78
N TRP A 84 1.23 12.10 -14.92
CA TRP A 84 2.13 13.23 -15.15
C TRP A 84 2.34 14.01 -13.86
N HIS A 85 3.59 14.40 -13.58
CA HIS A 85 3.96 15.12 -12.35
C HIS A 85 3.66 16.63 -12.40
N ASP A 86 4.03 17.27 -13.52
CA ASP A 86 4.06 18.73 -13.62
C ASP A 86 2.76 19.24 -14.27
N CYS A 87 1.64 19.06 -13.58
CA CYS A 87 0.34 19.46 -14.12
C CYS A 87 0.35 20.94 -14.47
N SER A 88 0.00 21.27 -15.72
CA SER A 88 -0.24 22.66 -16.07
C SER A 88 -1.56 23.05 -15.41
N SER A 89 -1.53 23.96 -14.45
CA SER A 89 -2.72 24.44 -13.76
C SER A 89 -3.82 25.02 -14.69
N ALA A 90 -3.54 25.25 -15.99
CA ALA A 90 -4.55 25.47 -17.04
C ALA A 90 -3.89 25.58 -18.44
N GLY A 91 -3.60 24.47 -19.13
CA GLY A 91 -3.04 24.52 -20.50
C GLY A 91 -3.54 23.40 -21.42
N ASP A 92 -3.29 23.50 -22.73
CA ASP A 92 -3.72 22.52 -23.76
C ASP A 92 -2.73 21.35 -23.98
N ASN A 93 -1.59 21.35 -23.28
CA ASN A 93 -0.53 20.36 -23.51
C ASN A 93 -0.77 19.09 -22.68
N ARG A 94 -1.57 18.19 -23.24
CA ARG A 94 -1.84 16.84 -22.70
C ARG A 94 -0.54 16.02 -22.70
N ARG A 95 0.06 15.80 -21.52
CA ARG A 95 1.33 15.07 -21.32
C ARG A 95 1.11 13.76 -20.58
N GLY A 96 2.02 12.81 -20.80
CA GLY A 96 1.95 11.47 -20.21
C GLY A 96 0.86 10.57 -20.82
N PRO A 97 0.85 9.27 -20.49
CA PRO A 97 -0.18 8.33 -20.89
C PRO A 97 -1.51 8.59 -20.15
N SER A 98 -2.61 8.03 -20.66
CA SER A 98 -3.87 8.02 -19.90
C SER A 98 -3.71 7.13 -18.67
N PHE A 99 -4.44 7.45 -17.59
CA PHE A 99 -4.48 6.61 -16.41
C PHE A 99 -5.01 5.21 -16.74
N ASP A 100 -5.94 5.07 -17.69
CA ASP A 100 -6.43 3.77 -18.13
C ASP A 100 -5.31 2.89 -18.72
N SER A 101 -4.39 3.44 -19.52
CA SER A 101 -3.25 2.70 -20.04
C SER A 101 -2.29 2.25 -18.93
N MET A 102 -2.11 3.07 -17.89
CA MET A 102 -1.33 2.69 -16.71
C MET A 102 -1.99 1.52 -15.97
N LEU A 103 -3.30 1.61 -15.73
CA LEU A 103 -4.09 0.54 -15.10
C LEU A 103 -4.02 -0.77 -15.88
N ASP A 104 -4.18 -0.70 -17.21
CA ASP A 104 -4.08 -1.87 -18.10
C ASP A 104 -2.74 -2.57 -17.93
N ARG A 105 -1.64 -1.81 -17.88
CA ARG A 105 -0.30 -2.38 -17.72
C ARG A 105 -0.08 -3.00 -16.34
N ILE A 106 -0.53 -2.34 -15.28
CA ILE A 106 -0.43 -2.84 -13.90
C ILE A 106 -1.23 -4.14 -13.75
N ILE A 107 -2.46 -4.17 -14.27
CA ILE A 107 -3.35 -5.35 -14.20
C ILE A 107 -2.79 -6.49 -15.06
N SER A 108 -2.24 -6.20 -16.24
CA SER A 108 -1.56 -7.19 -17.07
C SER A 108 -0.39 -7.84 -16.31
N ASN A 109 0.40 -7.06 -15.59
CA ASN A 109 1.48 -7.58 -14.75
C ASN A 109 0.96 -8.42 -13.58
N ALA A 110 -0.13 -8.00 -12.93
CA ALA A 110 -0.77 -8.77 -11.87
C ALA A 110 -1.30 -10.12 -12.36
N ASN A 111 -1.92 -10.17 -13.54
CA ASN A 111 -2.39 -11.40 -14.17
C ASN A 111 -1.23 -12.33 -14.57
N ALA A 112 -0.06 -11.77 -14.86
CA ALA A 112 1.18 -12.51 -15.10
C ALA A 112 1.92 -12.93 -13.81
N GLY A 113 1.31 -12.76 -12.63
CA GLY A 113 1.90 -13.15 -11.34
C GLY A 113 2.89 -12.14 -10.75
N ARG A 114 3.08 -10.97 -11.37
CA ARG A 114 3.97 -9.89 -10.90
C ARG A 114 3.18 -8.75 -10.26
N ARG A 115 2.26 -9.12 -9.37
CA ARG A 115 1.31 -8.18 -8.74
C ARG A 115 2.02 -7.26 -7.74
N LEU A 116 1.84 -5.94 -7.89
CA LEU A 116 2.22 -4.94 -6.89
C LEU A 116 1.35 -5.05 -5.63
N ALA A 117 1.92 -4.78 -4.47
CA ALA A 117 1.19 -4.72 -3.20
C ALA A 117 0.42 -3.40 -3.03
N LEU A 118 0.90 -2.31 -3.63
CA LEU A 118 0.35 -0.96 -3.49
C LEU A 118 0.59 -0.12 -4.76
N VAL A 119 -0.37 0.73 -5.09
CA VAL A 119 -0.23 1.86 -6.02
C VAL A 119 -0.59 3.13 -5.25
N TRP A 120 0.34 4.08 -5.16
CA TRP A 120 0.10 5.41 -4.63
C TRP A 120 -0.22 6.35 -5.80
N LEU A 121 -1.40 6.97 -5.77
CA LEU A 121 -1.81 8.01 -6.71
C LEU A 121 -1.53 9.37 -6.09
N ASP A 122 -0.48 10.08 -6.52
CA ASP A 122 -0.19 11.44 -6.07
C ASP A 122 -1.05 12.43 -6.87
N ILE A 123 -2.12 12.91 -6.23
CA ILE A 123 -3.15 13.71 -6.89
C ILE A 123 -2.74 15.17 -6.86
N LYS A 124 -2.38 15.70 -8.03
CA LYS A 124 -1.85 17.06 -8.14
C LYS A 124 -2.92 18.15 -8.16
N ASP A 125 -4.06 17.90 -8.84
CA ASP A 125 -5.14 18.87 -9.01
C ASP A 125 -6.51 18.33 -8.53
N PRO A 126 -6.66 17.97 -7.24
CA PRO A 126 -7.84 17.26 -6.75
C PRO A 126 -9.15 18.04 -6.89
N ASN A 127 -9.08 19.36 -7.06
CA ASN A 127 -10.24 20.24 -7.14
C ASN A 127 -10.60 20.70 -8.56
N TYR A 128 -9.82 20.31 -9.58
CA TYR A 128 -9.94 20.81 -10.94
C TYR A 128 -11.30 20.50 -11.59
N CYS A 129 -11.73 19.24 -11.50
CA CYS A 129 -13.03 18.79 -12.01
C CYS A 129 -14.03 18.54 -10.89
N GLY A 130 -15.27 18.98 -11.10
CA GLY A 130 -16.39 18.64 -10.21
C GLY A 130 -17.04 17.30 -10.58
N GLU A 131 -17.62 16.61 -9.59
CA GLU A 131 -18.26 15.31 -9.81
C GLU A 131 -19.52 15.39 -10.68
N ALA A 132 -20.26 16.50 -10.63
CA ALA A 132 -21.50 16.65 -11.39
C ALA A 132 -21.23 17.07 -12.85
N GLU A 133 -20.20 17.89 -13.04
CA GLU A 133 -19.85 18.50 -14.31
C GLU A 133 -18.99 17.54 -15.14
N ASN A 134 -17.90 17.05 -14.56
CA ASN A 134 -16.86 16.28 -15.24
C ASN A 134 -16.36 15.13 -14.35
N ARG A 135 -17.25 14.17 -14.06
CA ARG A 135 -16.95 13.06 -13.13
C ARG A 135 -15.65 12.32 -13.48
N THR A 136 -15.40 12.04 -14.76
CA THR A 136 -14.28 11.20 -15.17
C THR A 136 -12.90 11.79 -14.80
N CYS A 137 -12.74 13.13 -14.83
CA CYS A 137 -11.55 13.82 -14.33
C CYS A 137 -11.66 14.32 -12.88
N SER A 138 -12.76 14.04 -12.18
CA SER A 138 -12.86 14.33 -10.74
C SER A 138 -12.18 13.21 -9.93
N VAL A 139 -11.88 13.47 -8.65
CA VAL A 139 -11.29 12.46 -7.75
C VAL A 139 -12.24 11.28 -7.53
N ALA A 140 -13.56 11.49 -7.59
CA ALA A 140 -14.51 10.37 -7.56
C ALA A 140 -14.40 9.49 -8.81
N GLY A 141 -14.23 10.07 -10.01
CA GLY A 141 -13.96 9.30 -11.22
C GLY A 141 -12.60 8.61 -11.20
N LEU A 142 -11.58 9.23 -10.60
CA LEU A 142 -10.29 8.57 -10.36
C LEU A 142 -10.47 7.31 -9.51
N ARG A 143 -11.23 7.43 -8.41
CA ARG A 143 -11.56 6.30 -7.54
C ARG A 143 -12.37 5.22 -8.28
N ASP A 144 -13.33 5.61 -9.12
CA ASP A 144 -14.12 4.65 -9.92
C ASP A 144 -13.18 3.81 -10.82
N LYS A 145 -12.19 4.45 -11.47
CA LYS A 145 -11.16 3.75 -12.25
C LYS A 145 -10.25 2.87 -11.38
N ALA A 146 -9.83 3.38 -10.22
CA ALA A 146 -8.95 2.68 -9.30
C ALA A 146 -9.58 1.39 -8.71
N GLN A 147 -10.91 1.22 -8.78
CA GLN A 147 -11.54 -0.06 -8.41
C GLN A 147 -11.04 -1.24 -9.24
N ARG A 148 -10.50 -1.00 -10.44
CA ARG A 148 -9.84 -2.04 -11.25
C ARG A 148 -8.59 -2.60 -10.55
N LEU A 149 -7.85 -1.77 -9.82
CA LEU A 149 -6.68 -2.18 -9.03
C LEU A 149 -7.11 -2.99 -7.79
N THR A 150 -8.11 -2.50 -7.06
CA THR A 150 -8.60 -3.18 -5.85
C THR A 150 -9.24 -4.52 -6.19
N ALA A 151 -9.96 -4.62 -7.31
CA ALA A 151 -10.47 -5.89 -7.85
C ALA A 151 -9.34 -6.86 -8.22
N ALA A 152 -8.18 -6.36 -8.65
CA ALA A 152 -6.98 -7.15 -8.89
C ALA A 152 -6.20 -7.49 -7.61
N GLY A 153 -6.70 -7.09 -6.43
CA GLY A 153 -6.06 -7.33 -5.12
C GLY A 153 -4.91 -6.40 -4.79
N ILE A 154 -4.81 -5.26 -5.49
CA ILE A 154 -3.78 -4.25 -5.30
C ILE A 154 -4.33 -3.13 -4.41
N GLN A 155 -3.56 -2.70 -3.42
CA GLN A 155 -3.96 -1.58 -2.57
C GLN A 155 -3.81 -0.24 -3.30
N VAL A 156 -4.65 0.74 -2.99
CA VAL A 156 -4.60 2.09 -3.56
C VAL A 156 -4.47 3.10 -2.44
N LEU A 157 -3.44 3.94 -2.51
CA LEU A 157 -3.26 5.09 -1.63
C LEU A 157 -3.55 6.37 -2.41
N TYR A 158 -4.55 7.14 -2.01
CA TYR A 158 -4.82 8.46 -2.57
C TYR A 158 -4.00 9.51 -1.82
N GLY A 159 -3.02 10.12 -2.49
CA GLY A 159 -2.12 11.11 -1.92
C GLY A 159 -2.58 12.54 -2.18
N PHE A 160 -2.56 13.35 -1.13
CA PHE A 160 -2.87 14.78 -1.19
C PHE A 160 -1.71 15.58 -0.62
N PHE A 161 -1.00 16.28 -1.49
CA PHE A 161 -0.08 17.34 -1.12
C PHE A 161 -0.80 18.68 -1.28
N GLU A 162 -0.64 19.58 -0.32
CA GLU A 162 -1.26 20.91 -0.36
C GLU A 162 -0.51 21.81 -1.34
N TYR A 163 -0.89 21.77 -2.63
CA TYR A 163 -0.36 22.63 -3.68
C TYR A 163 -1.18 23.91 -3.83
N HIS A 164 -2.50 23.79 -3.67
CA HIS A 164 -3.48 24.86 -3.91
C HIS A 164 -4.22 25.22 -2.62
N GLY A 165 -3.73 26.22 -1.90
CA GLY A 165 -4.41 26.74 -0.71
C GLY A 165 -5.61 27.64 -1.01
N GLY A 166 -6.20 28.20 0.05
CA GLY A 166 -7.25 29.23 -0.05
C GLY A 166 -8.66 28.66 0.15
N ASN A 167 -9.63 29.10 -0.67
CA ASN A 167 -11.05 28.73 -0.50
C ASN A 167 -11.38 27.30 -0.96
N THR A 168 -10.49 26.68 -1.73
CA THR A 168 -10.61 25.30 -2.22
C THR A 168 -9.28 24.57 -1.98
N PRO A 169 -8.92 24.31 -0.70
CA PRO A 169 -7.65 23.65 -0.36
C PRO A 169 -7.61 22.24 -0.95
N ASP A 170 -6.43 21.69 -1.23
CA ASP A 170 -6.34 20.31 -1.71
C ASP A 170 -6.73 19.32 -0.61
N VAL A 171 -6.22 19.54 0.59
CA VAL A 171 -6.61 18.83 1.81
C VAL A 171 -7.87 19.46 2.40
N GLY A 172 -8.94 18.69 2.53
CA GLY A 172 -10.25 19.19 2.98
C GLY A 172 -11.09 19.87 1.90
N GLY A 173 -10.58 19.99 0.67
CA GLY A 173 -11.32 20.46 -0.50
C GLY A 173 -12.33 19.48 -1.06
N ARG A 174 -12.79 19.78 -2.28
CA ARG A 174 -13.79 18.99 -3.00
C ARG A 174 -13.25 17.59 -3.31
N GLY A 175 -12.03 17.49 -3.85
CA GLY A 175 -11.42 16.21 -4.19
C GLY A 175 -11.22 15.31 -2.97
N TRP A 176 -10.70 15.88 -1.89
CA TRP A 176 -10.57 15.19 -0.60
C TRP A 176 -11.93 14.68 -0.08
N LYS A 177 -12.93 15.56 -0.01
CA LYS A 177 -14.29 15.22 0.45
C LYS A 177 -14.97 14.18 -0.42
N SER A 178 -14.62 14.08 -1.71
CA SER A 178 -15.19 13.08 -2.61
C SER A 178 -14.91 11.64 -2.16
N LEU A 179 -13.86 11.41 -1.36
CA LEU A 179 -13.47 10.10 -0.85
C LEU A 179 -14.04 9.78 0.54
N GLU A 180 -14.56 10.77 1.27
CA GLU A 180 -15.06 10.60 2.64
C GLU A 180 -16.18 9.55 2.70
N GLY A 181 -16.04 8.58 3.62
CA GLY A 181 -17.00 7.48 3.78
C GLY A 181 -17.02 6.47 2.62
N LYS A 182 -16.15 6.63 1.60
CA LYS A 182 -16.15 5.78 0.40
C LYS A 182 -14.94 4.85 0.29
N LEU A 183 -13.90 5.00 1.11
CA LEU A 183 -12.72 4.13 1.04
C LEU A 183 -13.06 2.67 1.41
N GLY A 184 -12.80 1.74 0.50
CA GLY A 184 -12.92 0.30 0.70
C GLY A 184 -11.73 -0.32 1.41
N LYS A 185 -11.75 -1.66 1.58
CA LYS A 185 -10.76 -2.41 2.39
C LYS A 185 -9.32 -2.38 1.88
N LEU A 186 -9.11 -2.06 0.62
CA LEU A 186 -7.78 -1.94 0.00
C LEU A 186 -7.43 -0.49 -0.32
N GLU A 187 -8.22 0.47 0.15
CA GLU A 187 -8.03 1.89 -0.13
C GLU A 187 -7.62 2.65 1.13
N GLY A 188 -6.71 3.61 0.97
CA GLY A 188 -6.25 4.50 2.02
C GLY A 188 -6.04 5.91 1.48
N ILE A 189 -5.81 6.86 2.38
CA ILE A 189 -5.57 8.27 2.05
C ILE A 189 -4.36 8.78 2.82
N THR A 190 -3.49 9.56 2.16
CA THR A 190 -2.34 10.22 2.80
C THR A 190 -2.38 11.71 2.59
N THR A 191 -1.77 12.42 3.53
CA THR A 191 -1.37 13.81 3.35
C THR A 191 0.02 14.02 3.93
N THR A 192 0.76 14.94 3.31
CA THR A 192 2.17 15.15 3.61
C THR A 192 2.42 16.15 4.74
N GLY A 193 3.44 15.89 5.55
CA GLY A 193 4.01 16.89 6.45
C GLY A 193 4.45 16.35 7.79
N SER A 194 4.78 17.26 8.71
CA SER A 194 5.04 16.92 10.10
C SER A 194 3.83 16.21 10.74
N ARG A 195 4.08 15.45 11.80
CA ARG A 195 3.08 14.65 12.51
C ARG A 195 1.88 15.50 12.94
N ASP A 196 2.13 16.70 13.46
CA ASP A 196 1.06 17.61 13.88
C ASP A 196 0.30 18.20 12.69
N LYS A 197 0.96 18.51 11.56
CA LYS A 197 0.28 18.96 10.34
C LYS A 197 -0.69 17.89 9.83
N VAL A 198 -0.22 16.65 9.72
CA VAL A 198 -1.03 15.52 9.23
C VAL A 198 -2.17 15.20 10.20
N ARG A 199 -1.91 15.17 11.51
CA ARG A 199 -2.97 15.00 12.51
C ARG A 199 -4.01 16.11 12.44
N ASN A 200 -3.58 17.36 12.29
CA ASN A 200 -4.50 18.50 12.20
C ASN A 200 -5.36 18.42 10.93
N ALA A 201 -4.79 18.05 9.79
CA ALA A 201 -5.55 17.79 8.56
C ALA A 201 -6.66 16.76 8.79
N PHE A 202 -6.33 15.61 9.38
CA PHE A 202 -7.33 14.57 9.66
C PHE A 202 -8.33 14.95 10.78
N ASN A 203 -7.93 15.77 11.74
CA ASN A 203 -8.85 16.25 12.78
C ASN A 203 -9.84 17.27 12.23
N GLN A 204 -9.40 18.16 11.34
CA GLN A 204 -10.21 19.24 10.78
C GLN A 204 -11.09 18.76 9.61
N SER A 205 -10.59 17.84 8.79
CA SER A 205 -11.24 17.45 7.54
C SER A 205 -11.25 15.94 7.31
N GLY A 206 -10.90 15.12 8.31
CA GLY A 206 -10.78 13.67 8.15
C GLY A 206 -11.86 12.83 8.84
N ALA A 207 -12.96 13.43 9.30
CA ALA A 207 -14.01 12.72 10.04
C ALA A 207 -14.59 11.52 9.26
N GLY A 208 -14.66 11.64 7.93
CA GLY A 208 -15.12 10.56 7.03
C GLY A 208 -14.09 9.46 6.72
N PHE A 209 -12.85 9.57 7.24
CA PHE A 209 -11.81 8.56 7.02
C PHE A 209 -11.53 7.79 8.31
N PRO A 210 -11.74 6.46 8.34
CA PRO A 210 -11.35 5.63 9.49
C PRO A 210 -9.84 5.72 9.76
N LYS A 211 -9.42 5.67 11.02
CA LYS A 211 -7.99 5.77 11.42
C LYS A 211 -7.11 4.74 10.70
N GLY A 212 -7.59 3.51 10.54
CA GLY A 212 -6.92 2.45 9.79
C GLY A 212 -6.89 2.63 8.26
N ARG A 213 -7.31 3.79 7.76
CA ARG A 213 -7.21 4.22 6.35
C ARG A 213 -6.34 5.48 6.18
N ARG A 214 -5.91 6.10 7.29
CA ARG A 214 -5.15 7.35 7.31
C ARG A 214 -3.67 7.04 7.31
N VAL A 215 -2.95 7.56 6.33
CA VAL A 215 -1.49 7.45 6.23
C VAL A 215 -0.88 8.82 6.43
N MET A 216 0.27 8.84 7.07
CA MET A 216 1.14 10.01 7.11
C MET A 216 2.29 9.75 6.16
N ASP A 217 2.55 10.69 5.25
CA ASP A 217 3.81 10.71 4.51
C ASP A 217 4.61 11.96 4.87
N TYR A 218 5.94 11.83 4.85
CA TYR A 218 6.80 13.00 4.99
C TYR A 218 8.17 12.79 4.35
N GLY A 219 8.69 13.86 3.77
CA GLY A 219 9.79 13.75 2.86
C GLY A 219 10.25 15.06 2.26
N ASP A 220 11.29 14.97 1.45
CA ASP A 220 11.84 16.05 0.65
C ASP A 220 12.40 15.46 -0.65
N THR A 221 12.32 16.21 -1.76
CA THR A 221 12.92 15.77 -3.04
C THR A 221 14.46 15.79 -2.98
N ASN A 222 15.03 16.39 -1.94
CA ASN A 222 16.41 16.23 -1.52
C ASN A 222 16.42 15.77 -0.06
N ILE A 223 16.35 14.44 0.17
CA ILE A 223 16.19 13.84 1.50
C ILE A 223 17.14 14.37 2.60
N PRO A 224 18.40 14.82 2.35
CA PRO A 224 19.23 15.47 3.37
C PRO A 224 18.62 16.73 3.98
N ASN A 225 17.78 17.46 3.22
CA ASN A 225 17.16 18.70 3.67
C ASN A 225 16.24 18.43 4.85
N GLY A 226 16.60 18.95 6.02
CA GLY A 226 15.78 18.79 7.22
C GLY A 226 15.65 17.35 7.71
N PHE A 227 16.50 16.40 7.28
CA PHE A 227 16.31 14.99 7.68
C PHE A 227 16.41 14.75 9.19
N GLY A 228 17.41 15.37 9.82
CA GLY A 228 17.76 15.16 11.23
C GLY A 228 18.46 13.82 11.49
N ASN A 229 18.40 13.35 12.73
CA ASN A 229 18.97 12.08 13.20
C ASN A 229 17.98 11.24 14.02
N CYS A 230 16.69 11.59 13.93
CA CYS A 230 15.57 10.88 14.55
C CYS A 230 15.45 11.07 16.07
N THR A 231 16.13 12.07 16.64
CA THR A 231 16.09 12.42 18.06
C THR A 231 15.55 13.83 18.33
N GLU A 232 15.36 14.61 17.28
CA GLU A 232 14.93 15.99 17.37
C GLU A 232 13.49 16.11 17.90
N ALA A 233 13.23 17.24 18.57
CA ALA A 233 11.94 17.50 19.18
C ALA A 233 10.83 17.73 18.16
N THR A 234 11.10 18.28 16.97
CA THR A 234 10.14 18.47 15.86
C THR A 234 10.83 18.86 14.54
N TRP A 235 10.06 19.00 13.45
CA TRP A 235 10.40 19.50 12.12
C TRP A 235 11.29 18.62 11.24
N ASN A 236 12.10 17.76 11.84
CA ASN A 236 12.99 16.91 11.07
C ASN A 236 12.27 15.67 10.53
N THR A 237 12.49 15.35 9.25
CA THR A 237 11.82 14.24 8.54
C THR A 237 11.86 12.95 9.34
N CYS A 238 13.04 12.55 9.83
CA CYS A 238 13.17 11.31 10.57
C CYS A 238 12.43 11.34 11.92
N ALA A 239 12.53 12.45 12.67
CA ALA A 239 11.89 12.60 13.97
C ALA A 239 10.35 12.63 13.85
N GLU A 240 9.83 13.31 12.83
CA GLU A 240 8.39 13.39 12.58
C GLU A 240 7.81 12.03 12.15
N LEU A 241 8.50 11.31 11.26
CA LEU A 241 8.09 9.96 10.85
C LEU A 241 8.13 8.97 12.02
N LYS A 242 9.14 9.06 12.89
CA LYS A 242 9.21 8.25 14.12
C LYS A 242 8.01 8.47 15.04
N LYS A 243 7.56 9.72 15.19
CA LYS A 243 6.32 10.02 15.93
C LYS A 243 5.08 9.50 15.21
N GLY A 244 5.04 9.61 13.88
CA GLY A 244 3.98 9.00 13.07
C GLY A 244 3.91 7.48 13.26
N ALA A 245 5.06 6.80 13.35
CA ALA A 245 5.11 5.37 13.61
C ALA A 245 4.57 5.02 15.00
N ALA A 246 4.79 5.88 16.00
CA ALA A 246 4.16 5.74 17.32
C ALA A 246 2.63 5.95 17.25
N ASP A 247 2.14 6.90 16.47
CA ASP A 247 0.71 7.10 16.23
C ASP A 247 0.07 5.90 15.51
N ARG A 248 0.79 5.30 14.55
CA ARG A 248 0.40 4.04 13.91
C ARG A 248 0.31 2.90 14.92
N ALA A 249 1.33 2.72 15.77
CA ALA A 249 1.32 1.71 16.82
C ALA A 249 0.16 1.91 17.82
N ALA A 250 -0.26 3.16 18.05
CA ALA A 250 -1.42 3.53 18.86
C ALA A 250 -2.77 3.47 18.10
N GLY A 251 -2.80 2.93 16.87
CA GLY A 251 -4.00 2.79 16.06
C GLY A 251 -4.62 4.11 15.58
N GLN A 252 -3.84 5.20 15.57
CA GLN A 252 -4.28 6.51 15.06
C GLN A 252 -4.03 6.69 13.57
N LEU A 253 -3.03 5.99 13.04
CA LEU A 253 -2.69 5.91 11.63
C LEU A 253 -2.63 4.45 11.20
N ALA A 254 -2.84 4.22 9.90
CA ALA A 254 -2.65 2.93 9.24
C ALA A 254 -1.17 2.67 8.95
N ALA A 255 -0.47 3.71 8.50
CA ALA A 255 0.92 3.61 8.06
C ALA A 255 1.65 4.96 8.10
N THR A 256 2.97 4.87 7.99
CA THR A 256 3.88 5.98 7.73
C THR A 256 4.75 5.69 6.51
N LEU A 257 4.89 6.66 5.62
CA LEU A 257 5.70 6.53 4.40
C LEU A 257 6.69 7.71 4.28
N SER A 258 7.83 7.49 3.65
CA SER A 258 8.81 8.55 3.39
C SER A 258 9.13 8.72 1.91
N TRP A 259 9.64 9.89 1.54
CA TRP A 259 10.08 10.22 0.19
C TRP A 259 11.17 11.33 0.23
N THR A 260 12.04 11.50 -0.75
CA THR A 260 12.44 10.54 -1.78
C THR A 260 13.89 10.15 -1.56
N THR A 261 14.18 8.84 -1.46
CA THR A 261 15.57 8.36 -1.44
C THR A 261 16.07 8.03 -2.84
N THR A 262 17.37 8.14 -3.05
CA THR A 262 18.06 7.83 -4.30
C THR A 262 19.03 6.65 -4.12
N TYR A 263 19.70 6.27 -5.20
CA TYR A 263 20.75 5.25 -5.20
C TYR A 263 21.98 5.59 -4.34
N ASN A 264 22.10 6.82 -3.84
CA ASN A 264 23.20 7.30 -3.00
C ASN A 264 22.81 7.48 -1.53
N ASP A 265 21.64 7.00 -1.12
CA ASP A 265 21.06 7.31 0.20
C ASP A 265 20.97 6.10 1.17
N PRO A 266 21.97 5.19 1.26
CA PRO A 266 21.85 4.02 2.13
C PRO A 266 21.73 4.38 3.61
N TRP A 267 22.34 5.49 4.03
CA TRP A 267 22.22 5.97 5.41
C TRP A 267 20.80 6.45 5.74
N TYR A 268 20.14 7.16 4.81
CA TYR A 268 18.77 7.61 5.00
C TYR A 268 17.79 6.43 5.00
N VAL A 269 17.99 5.44 4.11
CA VAL A 269 17.21 4.19 4.13
C VAL A 269 17.33 3.49 5.49
N ASP A 270 18.54 3.39 6.04
CA ASP A 270 18.78 2.77 7.35
C ASP A 270 18.05 3.53 8.47
N LYS A 271 18.12 4.86 8.49
CA LYS A 271 17.42 5.68 9.48
C LYS A 271 15.90 5.62 9.35
N LEU A 272 15.37 5.66 8.13
CA LEU A 272 13.94 5.61 7.88
C LEU A 272 13.34 4.28 8.33
N LEU A 273 13.98 3.15 7.99
CA LEU A 273 13.45 1.82 8.31
C LEU A 273 13.80 1.39 9.75
N GLY A 274 15.03 1.66 10.21
CA GLY A 274 15.50 1.24 11.53
C GLY A 274 15.02 2.13 12.68
N ASP A 275 15.18 3.45 12.53
CA ASP A 275 14.94 4.40 13.63
C ASP A 275 13.56 5.05 13.57
N ALA A 276 13.12 5.49 12.38
CA ALA A 276 11.78 6.05 12.19
C ALA A 276 10.69 4.99 12.01
N GLN A 277 11.06 3.76 11.67
CA GLN A 277 10.15 2.62 11.51
C GLN A 277 9.02 2.85 10.51
N VAL A 278 9.34 3.49 9.38
CA VAL A 278 8.36 3.69 8.30
C VAL A 278 7.97 2.37 7.65
N ASP A 279 6.74 2.31 7.12
CA ASP A 279 6.22 1.14 6.42
C ASP A 279 6.68 1.09 4.96
N GLY A 280 7.12 2.21 4.39
CA GLY A 280 7.60 2.26 3.02
C GLY A 280 8.32 3.54 2.67
N ILE A 281 9.09 3.48 1.58
CA ILE A 281 9.92 4.58 1.09
C ILE A 281 9.74 4.69 -0.42
N ILE A 282 9.43 5.90 -0.88
CA ILE A 282 9.53 6.29 -2.29
C ILE A 282 11.02 6.43 -2.65
N ALA A 283 11.45 5.70 -3.68
CA ALA A 283 12.83 5.66 -4.13
C ALA A 283 12.96 5.71 -5.66
N GLY A 284 13.95 6.46 -6.15
CA GLY A 284 14.21 6.63 -7.57
C GLY A 284 15.03 7.88 -7.86
N TYR A 285 14.70 8.59 -8.95
CA TYR A 285 15.26 9.92 -9.20
C TYR A 285 14.70 10.96 -8.22
N ALA A 286 15.48 11.98 -7.93
CA ALA A 286 15.13 13.07 -7.02
C ALA A 286 15.92 14.33 -7.42
N ALA A 287 15.79 15.44 -6.69
CA ALA A 287 16.33 16.75 -7.07
C ALA A 287 17.80 16.69 -7.52
N PHE A 288 18.68 16.04 -6.74
CA PHE A 288 20.11 15.96 -7.05
C PHE A 288 20.45 15.06 -8.25
N THR A 289 19.57 14.13 -8.63
CA THR A 289 19.81 13.17 -9.72
C THR A 289 19.09 13.55 -11.02
N GLY A 290 18.38 14.69 -11.00
CA GLY A 290 17.55 15.21 -12.07
C GLY A 290 16.18 14.54 -12.05
N GLU A 291 15.18 15.23 -11.49
CA GLU A 291 13.79 14.75 -11.40
C GLU A 291 13.25 14.43 -12.80
N ARG A 292 12.95 13.15 -13.01
CA ARG A 292 12.41 12.62 -14.25
C ARG A 292 11.67 11.32 -13.99
N GLU A 293 10.97 10.86 -15.02
CA GLU A 293 10.20 9.62 -14.97
C GLU A 293 11.06 8.41 -14.61
N TYR A 294 10.48 7.49 -13.85
CA TYR A 294 11.13 6.22 -13.54
C TYR A 294 11.42 5.44 -14.82
N ASP A 295 12.65 4.94 -14.93
CA ASP A 295 13.13 4.24 -16.12
C ASP A 295 13.87 2.94 -15.75
N ASN A 296 14.32 2.20 -16.77
CA ASN A 296 15.07 0.96 -16.62
C ASN A 296 16.58 1.19 -16.37
N SER A 297 16.94 2.34 -15.77
CA SER A 297 18.34 2.66 -15.47
C SER A 297 18.83 1.93 -14.21
N TRP A 298 20.16 1.82 -14.10
CA TRP A 298 20.79 1.28 -12.90
C TRP A 298 20.57 2.17 -11.67
N GLN A 299 20.37 3.49 -11.84
CA GLN A 299 20.09 4.41 -10.74
C GLN A 299 18.75 4.06 -10.08
N CYS A 300 17.69 3.92 -10.88
CA CYS A 300 16.39 3.48 -10.40
C CYS A 300 16.46 2.08 -9.77
N ALA A 301 17.14 1.14 -10.43
CA ALA A 301 17.33 -0.21 -9.89
C ALA A 301 18.03 -0.20 -8.53
N ASN A 302 19.10 0.57 -8.40
CA ASN A 302 19.90 0.61 -7.18
C ASN A 302 19.16 1.32 -6.03
N ALA A 303 18.38 2.37 -6.31
CA ALA A 303 17.55 3.04 -5.30
C ALA A 303 16.57 2.04 -4.63
N ILE A 304 15.90 1.20 -5.42
CA ILE A 304 15.05 0.11 -4.90
C ILE A 304 15.88 -0.96 -4.18
N ASN A 305 17.03 -1.34 -4.73
CA ASN A 305 17.89 -2.35 -4.12
C ASN A 305 18.40 -1.95 -2.74
N LEU A 306 18.66 -0.66 -2.47
CA LEU A 306 19.06 -0.21 -1.13
C LEU A 306 18.02 -0.58 -0.05
N ILE A 307 16.73 -0.44 -0.36
CA ILE A 307 15.63 -0.85 0.53
C ILE A 307 15.61 -2.36 0.68
N ARG A 308 15.70 -3.10 -0.43
CA ARG A 308 15.68 -4.57 -0.44
C ARG A 308 16.86 -5.16 0.34
N ASP A 309 18.05 -4.63 0.16
CA ASP A 309 19.27 -5.06 0.86
C ASP A 309 19.20 -4.75 2.34
N TRP A 310 18.62 -3.60 2.73
CA TRP A 310 18.34 -3.33 4.14
C TRP A 310 17.38 -4.37 4.72
N VAL A 311 16.27 -4.65 4.03
CA VAL A 311 15.28 -5.65 4.48
C VAL A 311 15.90 -7.05 4.57
N ASN A 312 16.73 -7.44 3.61
CA ASN A 312 17.42 -8.73 3.62
C ASN A 312 18.38 -8.87 4.80
N ARG A 313 19.12 -7.80 5.15
CA ARG A 313 19.98 -7.78 6.34
C ARG A 313 19.19 -7.82 7.66
N HIS A 314 17.91 -7.44 7.62
CA HIS A 314 17.00 -7.43 8.77
C HIS A 314 15.88 -8.48 8.64
N SER A 315 16.12 -9.58 7.91
CA SER A 315 15.10 -10.56 7.52
C SER A 315 14.44 -11.30 8.69
N GLY A 316 15.02 -11.22 9.89
CA GLY A 316 14.45 -11.77 11.13
C GLY A 316 13.25 -10.98 11.65
N SER A 317 13.17 -9.68 11.35
CA SER A 317 12.10 -8.78 11.82
C SER A 317 11.34 -8.10 10.69
N HIS A 318 11.92 -7.99 9.50
CA HIS A 318 11.35 -7.32 8.35
C HIS A 318 11.28 -8.24 7.13
N ARG A 319 10.42 -7.88 6.19
CA ARG A 319 10.32 -8.51 4.87
C ARG A 319 9.73 -7.55 3.87
N MET A 320 9.91 -7.83 2.58
CA MET A 320 9.19 -7.11 1.54
C MET A 320 7.69 -7.44 1.63
N ALA A 321 6.85 -6.41 1.53
CA ALA A 321 5.41 -6.59 1.40
C ALA A 321 5.05 -7.33 0.10
N ASN A 322 3.97 -8.10 0.15
CA ASN A 322 3.37 -8.81 -0.98
C ASN A 322 1.85 -8.58 -0.99
N SER A 323 1.14 -9.14 -1.98
CA SER A 323 -0.30 -8.91 -2.14
C SER A 323 -1.19 -9.47 -1.02
N GLY A 324 -0.65 -10.30 -0.13
CA GLY A 324 -1.32 -10.76 1.09
C GLY A 324 -1.30 -9.73 2.21
N ASP A 325 -0.37 -8.78 2.16
CA ASP A 325 -0.24 -7.75 3.20
C ASP A 325 -1.33 -6.70 3.11
N ARG A 326 -1.68 -6.15 4.27
CA ARG A 326 -2.67 -5.08 4.40
C ARG A 326 -2.05 -3.93 5.16
N LEU A 327 -1.78 -2.86 4.41
CA LEU A 327 -1.37 -1.56 4.93
C LEU A 327 -2.55 -0.87 5.62
N PHE A 328 -3.75 -1.06 5.10
CA PHE A 328 -4.98 -0.46 5.63
C PHE A 328 -5.83 -1.51 6.35
N ARG A 329 -6.16 -1.24 7.61
CA ARG A 329 -6.88 -2.17 8.49
C ARG A 329 -8.16 -1.52 9.00
#